data_AF-A0A956LA05-F1
#
_entry.id   AF-A0A956LA05-F1
#
_cell.length_a   1.000
_cell.length_b   1.000
_cell.length_c   1.000
_cell.angle_alpha   90.00
_cell.angle_beta   90.00
_cell.angle_gamma   90.00
#
_symmetry.space_group_name_H-M   'P 1'
#
loop_
_entity.id
_entity.type
_entity.pdbx_description
1 polymer ?
#
loop_
_entity_poly.entity_id
_entity_poly.type
_entity_poly.pdbx_seq_one_letter_code
_entity_poly.pdbx_strand_id
1 'polypeptide(L)'
;SFPSATSEWSDTELDRLDDSGDPAVDNYSIAGHHVTLSALLQAKVKNIAVRDNLKFYYASYDLRDGDTVYYHQTLDILQPNDGWSLTNDLDVLYLFEKGRANGLTLGARYTLTHAFYQAKHFGPFETLSRPNGPTHRVGPALLYTFFDRPDLRFNKPTLIVLAQFWAAHRYRTGADVSAAVPYFVLGFRFQGEFLPNPASWHEKTEPKRKRRRSAA
;
A
#
# COMPACT_ATOMS: atom_id res chain seq x y z
N SER A 1 -21.53 0.20 -6.29
CA SER A 1 -21.84 -0.18 -4.88
C SER A 1 -22.80 -1.34 -4.92
N PHE A 2 -23.10 -1.95 -3.77
CA PHE A 2 -23.86 -3.20 -3.72
C PHE A 2 -24.83 -3.23 -2.53
N PRO A 3 -25.95 -3.98 -2.66
CA PRO A 3 -26.97 -4.07 -1.63
C PRO A 3 -26.52 -4.85 -0.40
N SER A 4 -25.55 -5.76 -0.52
CA SER A 4 -25.12 -6.61 0.58
C SER A 4 -23.63 -6.98 0.54
N ALA A 5 -23.07 -7.28 1.70
CA ALA A 5 -21.76 -7.92 1.86
C ALA A 5 -21.68 -9.30 1.17
N THR A 6 -22.80 -9.97 0.91
CA THR A 6 -22.86 -11.26 0.18
C THR A 6 -22.85 -11.09 -1.33
N SER A 7 -23.10 -9.88 -1.84
CA SER A 7 -23.17 -9.58 -3.26
C SER A 7 -21.96 -10.13 -4.02
N GLU A 8 -22.20 -10.47 -5.27
CA GLU A 8 -21.17 -10.94 -6.19
C GLU A 8 -20.40 -9.72 -6.73
N TRP A 9 -19.08 -9.72 -6.58
CA TRP A 9 -18.21 -8.61 -6.96
C TRP A 9 -16.90 -9.09 -7.61
N SER A 10 -16.88 -10.30 -8.14
CA SER A 10 -15.78 -10.79 -9.00
C SER A 10 -15.53 -9.85 -10.18
N ASP A 11 -14.34 -9.96 -10.79
CA ASP A 11 -14.01 -9.15 -11.96
C ASP A 11 -14.95 -9.51 -13.11
N THR A 12 -15.26 -10.80 -13.30
CA THR A 12 -16.23 -11.25 -14.31
C THR A 12 -17.60 -10.59 -14.15
N GLU A 13 -18.10 -10.47 -12.91
CA GLU A 13 -19.39 -9.81 -12.67
C GLU A 13 -19.30 -8.30 -12.84
N LEU A 14 -18.21 -7.68 -12.39
CA LEU A 14 -17.98 -6.24 -12.59
C LEU A 14 -17.92 -5.87 -14.07
N ASP A 15 -17.21 -6.66 -14.89
CA ASP A 15 -17.15 -6.48 -16.34
C ASP A 15 -18.53 -6.65 -16.97
N ARG A 16 -19.30 -7.67 -16.54
CA ARG A 16 -20.68 -7.88 -17.01
C ARG A 16 -21.61 -6.70 -16.67
N LEU A 17 -21.45 -6.10 -15.50
CA LEU A 17 -22.23 -4.93 -15.08
C LEU A 17 -21.85 -3.69 -15.90
N ASP A 18 -20.57 -3.45 -16.14
CA ASP A 18 -20.06 -2.33 -16.95
C ASP A 18 -20.51 -2.45 -18.42
N ASP A 19 -20.47 -3.67 -18.98
CA ASP A 19 -20.91 -3.96 -20.35
C ASP A 19 -22.43 -3.93 -20.53
N SER A 20 -23.21 -3.89 -19.46
CA SER A 20 -24.67 -3.94 -19.54
C SER A 20 -25.30 -2.69 -20.14
N GLY A 21 -24.62 -1.53 -20.02
CA GLY A 21 -25.14 -0.22 -20.41
C GLY A 21 -26.37 0.22 -19.61
N ASP A 22 -26.65 -0.41 -18.46
CA ASP A 22 -27.72 -0.03 -17.55
C ASP A 22 -27.19 1.00 -16.52
N PRO A 23 -27.67 2.26 -16.58
CA PRO A 23 -27.24 3.31 -15.65
C PRO A 23 -27.49 2.98 -14.17
N ALA A 24 -28.38 2.02 -13.88
CA ALA A 24 -28.65 1.55 -12.52
C ALA A 24 -27.45 0.79 -11.91
N VAL A 25 -26.60 0.18 -12.74
CA VAL A 25 -25.45 -0.63 -12.29
C VAL A 25 -24.09 -0.04 -12.66
N ASP A 26 -24.05 0.94 -13.58
CA ASP A 26 -22.83 1.64 -13.98
C ASP A 26 -22.07 2.28 -12.80
N ASN A 27 -20.80 2.57 -13.02
CA ASN A 27 -20.00 3.38 -12.10
C ASN A 27 -20.56 4.81 -11.97
N TYR A 28 -20.52 5.36 -10.75
CA TYR A 28 -21.08 6.69 -10.47
C TYR A 28 -20.25 7.45 -9.43
N SER A 29 -20.45 8.77 -9.37
CA SER A 29 -19.79 9.62 -8.38
C SER A 29 -20.53 9.60 -7.06
N ILE A 30 -19.77 9.54 -5.96
CA ILE A 30 -20.28 9.58 -4.58
C ILE A 30 -19.60 10.70 -3.80
N ALA A 31 -20.26 11.19 -2.75
CA ALA A 31 -19.70 12.11 -1.78
C ALA A 31 -19.69 11.46 -0.39
N GLY A 32 -18.87 11.99 0.53
CA GLY A 32 -18.86 11.58 1.92
C GLY A 32 -17.49 11.69 2.59
N HIS A 33 -17.27 10.90 3.63
CA HIS A 33 -16.12 10.97 4.51
C HIS A 33 -15.33 9.66 4.54
N HIS A 34 -14.01 9.81 4.58
CA HIS A 34 -13.07 8.72 4.77
C HIS A 34 -12.08 9.11 5.85
N VAL A 35 -11.97 8.29 6.89
CA VAL A 35 -11.02 8.47 7.99
C VAL A 35 -10.06 7.30 7.99
N THR A 36 -8.76 7.60 8.03
CA THR A 36 -7.70 6.61 8.23
C THR A 36 -6.99 6.87 9.55
N LEU A 37 -6.93 5.84 10.40
CA LEU A 37 -6.07 5.81 11.58
C LEU A 37 -4.93 4.84 11.32
N SER A 38 -3.69 5.22 11.65
CA SER A 38 -2.52 4.39 11.39
C SER A 38 -1.61 4.32 12.62
N ALA A 39 -1.12 3.14 12.94
CA ALA A 39 -0.07 2.88 13.91
C ALA A 39 1.09 2.16 13.22
N LEU A 40 2.30 2.69 13.38
CA LEU A 40 3.50 2.18 12.72
C LEU A 40 4.53 1.79 13.78
N LEU A 41 4.91 0.52 13.78
CA LEU A 41 6.02 -0.01 14.55
C LEU A 41 7.18 -0.31 13.59
N GLN A 42 8.39 0.15 13.94
CA GLN A 42 9.60 -0.14 13.19
C GLN A 42 10.73 -0.49 14.13
N ALA A 43 11.44 -1.57 13.81
CA ALA A 43 12.64 -1.99 14.52
C ALA A 43 13.71 -2.41 13.52
N LYS A 44 14.98 -2.16 13.85
CA LYS A 44 16.12 -2.62 13.07
C LYS A 44 17.18 -3.16 14.01
N VAL A 45 17.69 -4.35 13.70
CA VAL A 45 18.84 -4.96 14.37
C VAL A 45 19.84 -5.37 13.31
N LYS A 46 21.00 -4.72 13.26
CA LYS A 46 22.01 -4.89 12.21
C LYS A 46 21.37 -4.74 10.82
N ASN A 47 21.49 -5.76 9.97
CA ASN A 47 21.01 -5.76 8.60
C ASN A 47 19.56 -6.24 8.48
N ILE A 48 18.87 -6.52 9.59
CA ILE A 48 17.47 -6.95 9.56
C ILE A 48 16.60 -5.81 10.08
N ALA A 49 15.56 -5.47 9.34
CA ALA A 49 14.52 -4.55 9.77
C ALA A 49 13.15 -5.21 9.70
N VAL A 50 12.31 -4.88 10.67
CA VAL A 50 10.91 -5.25 10.71
C VAL A 50 10.09 -3.98 10.76
N ARG A 51 9.00 -3.95 9.99
CA ARG A 51 8.03 -2.87 10.02
C ARG A 51 6.63 -3.47 10.06
N ASP A 52 5.83 -3.02 11.01
CA ASP A 52 4.42 -3.37 11.11
C ASP A 52 3.59 -2.09 11.00
N ASN A 53 2.64 -2.08 10.06
CA ASN A 53 1.82 -0.91 9.78
C ASN A 53 0.34 -1.31 9.84
N LEU A 54 -0.26 -1.06 11.00
CA LEU A 54 -1.68 -1.27 11.24
C LEU A 54 -2.45 -0.01 10.84
N LYS A 55 -3.51 -0.20 10.05
CA LYS A 55 -4.42 0.87 9.63
C LYS A 55 -5.86 0.46 9.84
N PHE A 56 -6.67 1.40 10.30
CA PHE A 56 -8.11 1.30 10.34
C PHE A 56 -8.70 2.34 9.41
N TYR A 57 -9.71 1.94 8.65
CA TYR A 57 -10.42 2.78 7.71
C TYR A 57 -11.88 2.83 8.13
N TYR A 58 -12.42 4.03 8.26
CA TYR A 58 -13.84 4.26 8.37
C TYR A 58 -14.30 5.02 7.13
N ALA A 59 -15.36 4.54 6.49
CA ALA A 59 -15.97 5.22 5.35
C ALA A 59 -17.46 5.41 5.59
N SER A 60 -17.96 6.55 5.15
CA SER A 60 -19.37 6.93 5.16
C SER A 60 -19.61 7.72 3.88
N TYR A 61 -20.30 7.13 2.91
CA TYR A 61 -20.55 7.68 1.60
C TYR A 61 -22.04 7.66 1.28
N ASP A 62 -22.47 8.62 0.46
CA ASP A 62 -23.81 8.67 -0.11
C ASP A 62 -23.93 7.65 -1.25
N LEU A 63 -24.19 6.39 -0.89
CA LEU A 63 -24.40 5.30 -1.85
C LEU A 63 -25.81 5.37 -2.46
N ARG A 64 -26.01 4.67 -3.58
CA ARG A 64 -27.34 4.43 -4.18
C ARG A 64 -28.31 3.84 -3.16
N ASP A 65 -29.59 4.16 -3.32
CA ASP A 65 -30.66 3.64 -2.47
C ASP A 65 -30.66 2.11 -2.44
N GLY A 66 -30.62 1.55 -1.23
CA GLY A 66 -30.56 0.10 -0.99
C GLY A 66 -29.15 -0.47 -0.94
N ASP A 67 -28.12 0.27 -1.35
CA ASP A 67 -26.73 -0.18 -1.26
C ASP A 67 -26.15 0.06 0.14
N THR A 68 -25.43 -0.94 0.63
CA THR A 68 -24.89 -0.95 2.00
C THR A 68 -23.37 -1.13 2.06
N VAL A 69 -22.77 -1.53 0.94
CA VAL A 69 -21.33 -1.74 0.78
C VAL A 69 -20.86 -1.24 -0.59
N TYR A 70 -19.56 -1.05 -0.75
CA TYR A 70 -18.97 -0.67 -2.03
C TYR A 70 -17.63 -1.38 -2.24
N TYR A 71 -17.26 -1.62 -3.50
CA TYR A 71 -15.97 -2.22 -3.80
C TYR A 71 -14.84 -1.19 -3.65
N HIS A 72 -13.89 -1.47 -2.75
CA HIS A 72 -12.72 -0.64 -2.51
C HIS A 72 -11.51 -1.20 -3.26
N GLN A 73 -11.29 -0.72 -4.48
CA GLN A 73 -10.25 -1.21 -5.40
C GLN A 73 -8.85 -1.35 -4.78
N THR A 74 -8.39 -0.39 -3.97
CA THR A 74 -7.04 -0.48 -3.35
C THR A 74 -6.91 -1.59 -2.31
N LEU A 75 -7.98 -1.85 -1.57
CA LEU A 75 -8.01 -2.86 -0.52
C LEU A 75 -8.43 -4.22 -1.07
N ASP A 76 -9.03 -4.24 -2.28
CA ASP A 76 -9.62 -5.38 -2.96
C ASP A 76 -10.60 -6.11 -2.04
N ILE A 77 -11.59 -5.38 -1.52
CA ILE A 77 -12.66 -5.88 -0.66
C ILE A 77 -13.96 -5.14 -0.95
N LEU A 78 -15.10 -5.73 -0.61
CA LEU A 78 -16.28 -4.94 -0.29
C LEU A 78 -16.06 -4.24 1.05
N GLN A 79 -16.07 -2.92 1.03
CA GLN A 79 -15.98 -2.10 2.23
C GLN A 79 -17.39 -1.77 2.72
N PRO A 80 -17.68 -1.95 4.01
CA PRO A 80 -18.95 -1.53 4.59
C PRO A 80 -19.09 -0.01 4.55
N ASN A 81 -20.27 0.47 4.14
CA ASN A 81 -20.62 1.87 4.31
C ASN A 81 -20.99 2.15 5.78
N ASP A 82 -20.64 3.32 6.29
CA ASP A 82 -20.77 3.67 7.71
C ASP A 82 -20.15 2.62 8.63
N GLY A 83 -19.00 2.07 8.23
CA GLY A 83 -18.38 0.91 8.85
C GLY A 83 -16.87 0.93 8.79
N TRP A 84 -16.27 0.01 9.54
CA TRP A 84 -14.82 -0.10 9.66
C TRP A 84 -14.26 -1.21 8.76
N SER A 85 -13.05 -1.00 8.27
CA SER A 85 -12.14 -2.04 7.81
C SER A 85 -10.76 -1.82 8.40
N LEU A 86 -9.89 -2.82 8.31
CA LEU A 86 -8.50 -2.71 8.74
C LEU A 86 -7.56 -3.34 7.72
N THR A 87 -6.33 -2.84 7.70
CA THR A 87 -5.19 -3.53 7.10
C THR A 87 -4.04 -3.62 8.07
N ASN A 88 -3.29 -4.71 8.03
CA ASN A 88 -2.00 -4.83 8.70
C ASN A 88 -0.95 -5.27 7.67
N ASP A 89 0.03 -4.41 7.42
CA ASP A 89 1.19 -4.72 6.58
C ASP A 89 2.40 -5.03 7.47
N LEU A 90 2.85 -6.29 7.46
CA LEU A 90 4.07 -6.73 8.12
C LEU A 90 5.17 -6.93 7.08
N ASP A 91 6.23 -6.12 7.16
CA ASP A 91 7.44 -6.23 6.35
C ASP A 91 8.59 -6.83 7.17
N VAL A 92 9.27 -7.82 6.61
CA VAL A 92 10.58 -8.28 7.09
C VAL A 92 11.60 -8.03 5.99
N LEU A 93 12.64 -7.26 6.30
CA LEU A 93 13.61 -6.74 5.34
C LEU A 93 15.03 -7.10 5.76
N TYR A 94 15.85 -7.46 4.78
CA TYR A 94 17.29 -7.58 4.88
C TYR A 94 17.97 -6.49 4.05
N LEU A 95 18.81 -5.69 4.71
CA LEU A 95 19.49 -4.54 4.14
C LEU A 95 20.93 -4.93 3.76
N PHE A 96 21.18 -5.00 2.45
CA PHE A 96 22.54 -5.16 1.91
C PHE A 96 23.19 -3.77 1.81
N GLU A 97 23.81 -3.35 2.91
CA GLU A 97 24.53 -2.08 2.96
C GLU A 97 25.91 -2.22 2.29
N LYS A 98 26.14 -1.50 1.18
CA LYS A 98 27.46 -1.32 0.57
C LYS A 98 27.91 0.14 0.70
N GLY A 99 28.24 0.55 1.92
CA GLY A 99 28.72 1.92 2.20
C GLY A 99 27.78 3.01 1.67
N ARG A 100 28.33 4.18 1.29
CA ARG A 100 27.56 5.35 0.82
C ARG A 100 27.11 5.30 -0.66
N ALA A 101 27.31 4.19 -1.38
CA ALA A 101 27.23 4.21 -2.84
C ALA A 101 25.94 3.64 -3.42
N ASN A 102 25.43 2.49 -2.92
CA ASN A 102 24.25 1.79 -3.43
C ASN A 102 23.68 0.87 -2.34
N GLY A 103 22.35 0.72 -2.27
CA GLY A 103 21.70 -0.12 -1.28
C GLY A 103 20.65 -1.04 -1.89
N LEU A 104 20.88 -2.35 -1.83
CA LEU A 104 19.86 -3.36 -2.12
C LEU A 104 19.18 -3.73 -0.81
N THR A 105 17.85 -3.79 -0.80
CA THR A 105 17.07 -4.38 0.28
C THR A 105 16.19 -5.45 -0.32
N LEU A 106 16.23 -6.64 0.27
CA LEU A 106 15.31 -7.73 -0.06
C LEU A 106 14.42 -7.97 1.14
N GLY A 107 13.21 -8.45 0.91
CA GLY A 107 12.32 -8.76 2.00
C GLY A 107 11.09 -9.52 1.56
N ALA A 108 10.16 -9.67 2.49
CA ALA A 108 8.84 -10.16 2.25
C ALA A 108 7.82 -9.29 2.98
N ARG A 109 6.65 -9.13 2.39
CA ARG A 109 5.49 -8.53 3.04
C ARG A 109 4.42 -9.59 3.23
N TYR A 110 3.80 -9.56 4.39
CA TYR A 110 2.48 -10.12 4.64
C TYR A 110 1.48 -8.98 4.81
N THR A 111 0.32 -9.09 4.18
CA THR A 111 -0.78 -8.13 4.30
C THR A 111 -2.04 -8.88 4.72
N LEU A 112 -2.68 -8.42 5.80
CA LEU A 112 -4.04 -8.82 6.17
C LEU A 112 -4.97 -7.64 5.90
N THR A 113 -6.11 -7.89 5.27
CA THR A 113 -7.22 -6.93 5.16
C THR A 113 -8.48 -7.54 5.74
N HIS A 114 -9.25 -6.78 6.52
CA HIS A 114 -10.51 -7.27 7.09
C HIS A 114 -11.58 -6.20 7.09
N ALA A 115 -12.79 -6.55 6.63
CA ALA A 115 -13.97 -5.70 6.66
C ALA A 115 -14.88 -6.10 7.84
N PHE A 116 -15.27 -5.14 8.67
CA PHE A 116 -16.14 -5.38 9.82
C PHE A 116 -17.61 -5.15 9.45
N TYR A 117 -18.25 -6.18 8.88
CA TYR A 117 -19.67 -6.09 8.57
C TYR A 117 -20.57 -6.15 9.81
N GLN A 118 -21.72 -5.50 9.73
CA GLN A 118 -22.79 -5.45 10.73
C GLN A 118 -24.08 -5.88 10.06
N ALA A 119 -25.14 -6.14 10.82
CA ALA A 119 -26.44 -6.57 10.28
C ALA A 119 -27.00 -5.64 9.19
N LYS A 120 -26.73 -4.33 9.28
CA LYS A 120 -27.14 -3.34 8.27
C LYS A 120 -26.48 -3.51 6.90
N HIS A 121 -25.39 -4.29 6.79
CA HIS A 121 -24.69 -4.57 5.53
C HIS A 121 -25.17 -5.87 4.87
N PHE A 122 -26.27 -6.44 5.35
CA PHE A 122 -26.87 -7.66 4.84
C PHE A 122 -28.34 -7.38 4.53
N GLY A 123 -28.89 -8.12 3.57
CA GLY A 123 -30.32 -8.08 3.26
C GLY A 123 -31.17 -8.56 4.43
N PRO A 124 -32.44 -8.11 4.54
CA PRO A 124 -33.39 -8.70 5.47
C PRO A 124 -33.50 -10.19 5.13
N PHE A 125 -33.29 -11.06 6.12
CA PHE A 125 -33.26 -12.54 6.00
C PHE A 125 -31.95 -13.16 5.48
N GLU A 126 -30.92 -12.38 5.17
CA GLU A 126 -29.61 -12.96 4.89
C GLU A 126 -28.91 -13.43 6.17
N THR A 127 -28.28 -14.59 6.11
CA THR A 127 -27.45 -15.07 7.21
C THR A 127 -26.22 -14.17 7.36
N LEU A 128 -26.03 -13.64 8.57
CA LEU A 128 -24.80 -12.97 9.01
C LEU A 128 -23.60 -13.90 8.82
N SER A 129 -22.96 -13.78 7.68
CA SER A 129 -21.82 -14.59 7.25
C SER A 129 -20.63 -13.68 6.96
N ARG A 130 -19.45 -14.27 6.79
CA ARG A 130 -18.24 -13.52 6.44
C ARG A 130 -17.70 -14.00 5.09
N PRO A 131 -18.47 -13.82 3.99
CA PRO A 131 -18.09 -14.35 2.69
C PRO A 131 -16.81 -13.67 2.16
N ASN A 132 -16.58 -12.41 2.57
CA ASN A 132 -15.37 -11.65 2.27
C ASN A 132 -14.41 -11.65 3.47
N GLY A 133 -14.32 -12.79 4.19
CA GLY A 133 -13.47 -12.98 5.37
C GLY A 133 -12.01 -12.56 5.14
N PRO A 134 -11.20 -12.39 6.21
CA PRO A 134 -9.96 -11.64 6.09
C PRO A 134 -9.15 -12.12 4.89
N THR A 135 -8.77 -11.18 4.05
CA THR A 135 -7.98 -11.48 2.87
C THR A 135 -6.52 -11.44 3.25
N HIS A 136 -5.76 -12.41 2.77
CA HIS A 136 -4.35 -12.56 3.10
C HIS A 136 -3.53 -12.46 1.83
N ARG A 137 -2.49 -11.62 1.86
CA ARG A 137 -1.48 -11.55 0.81
C ARG A 137 -0.10 -11.76 1.38
N VAL A 138 0.76 -12.39 0.60
CA VAL A 138 2.16 -12.57 0.94
C VAL A 138 3.02 -12.52 -0.31
N GLY A 139 4.20 -11.92 -0.21
CA GLY A 139 5.18 -12.08 -1.27
C GLY A 139 6.43 -11.23 -1.11
N PRO A 140 7.36 -11.39 -2.06
CA PRO A 140 8.67 -10.77 -1.99
C PRO A 140 8.63 -9.26 -2.24
N ALA A 141 9.52 -8.54 -1.56
CA ALA A 141 9.80 -7.13 -1.76
C ALA A 141 11.28 -6.93 -2.13
N LEU A 142 11.52 -6.06 -3.10
CA LEU A 142 12.85 -5.61 -3.50
C LEU A 142 12.87 -4.09 -3.54
N LEU A 143 13.88 -3.50 -2.89
CA LEU A 143 14.14 -2.08 -2.99
C LEU A 143 15.58 -1.87 -3.44
N TYR A 144 15.79 -1.00 -4.42
CA TYR A 144 17.11 -0.68 -4.92
C TYR A 144 17.33 0.83 -4.92
N THR A 145 18.27 1.28 -4.10
CA THR A 145 18.68 2.69 -4.03
C THR A 145 19.91 2.92 -4.90
N PHE A 146 19.77 3.76 -5.93
CA PHE A 146 20.82 3.99 -6.95
C PHE A 146 21.98 4.86 -6.46
N PHE A 147 21.78 5.67 -5.42
CA PHE A 147 22.85 6.38 -4.72
C PHE A 147 22.34 7.01 -3.42
N ASP A 148 23.25 7.19 -2.45
CA ASP A 148 23.00 7.97 -1.23
C ASP A 148 24.11 9.01 -1.01
N ARG A 149 23.82 10.23 -1.45
CA ARG A 149 24.69 11.40 -1.38
C ARG A 149 23.99 12.49 -0.55
N PRO A 150 24.41 12.69 0.72
CA PRO A 150 23.85 13.76 1.54
C PRO A 150 24.00 15.14 0.86
N ASP A 151 23.18 16.10 1.28
CA ASP A 151 23.16 17.49 0.79
C ASP A 151 22.71 17.69 -0.67
N LEU A 152 22.27 16.62 -1.36
CA LEU A 152 21.65 16.76 -2.69
C LEU A 152 20.15 17.03 -2.59
N ARG A 153 19.67 17.92 -3.46
CA ARG A 153 18.23 18.18 -3.67
C ARG A 153 17.48 16.95 -4.20
N PHE A 154 18.20 16.03 -4.83
CA PHE A 154 17.69 14.74 -5.28
C PHE A 154 18.67 13.67 -4.80
N ASN A 155 18.24 12.90 -3.81
CA ASN A 155 19.03 11.89 -3.13
C ASN A 155 18.18 10.63 -2.90
N LYS A 156 18.83 9.50 -2.67
CA LYS A 156 18.20 8.19 -2.44
C LYS A 156 17.06 7.89 -3.42
N PRO A 157 17.26 8.07 -4.74
CA PRO A 157 16.32 7.50 -5.68
C PRO A 157 16.28 5.99 -5.44
N THR A 158 15.10 5.49 -5.08
CA THR A 158 14.87 4.11 -4.74
C THR A 158 13.73 3.58 -5.59
N LEU A 159 14.02 2.54 -6.37
CA LEU A 159 13.00 1.71 -7.00
C LEU A 159 12.47 0.72 -5.97
N ILE A 160 11.15 0.55 -5.92
CA ILE A 160 10.44 -0.39 -5.05
C ILE A 160 9.65 -1.33 -5.94
N VAL A 161 9.88 -2.63 -5.79
CA VAL A 161 9.11 -3.69 -6.44
C VAL A 161 8.57 -4.59 -5.35
N LEU A 162 7.24 -4.77 -5.33
CA LEU A 162 6.56 -5.70 -4.44
C LEU A 162 5.62 -6.54 -5.29
N ALA A 163 5.72 -7.85 -5.17
CA ALA A 163 4.78 -8.79 -5.75
C ALA A 163 4.14 -9.56 -4.60
N GLN A 164 2.82 -9.53 -4.48
CA GLN A 164 2.12 -10.31 -3.46
C GLN A 164 1.06 -11.21 -4.09
N PHE A 165 1.03 -12.46 -3.64
CA PHE A 165 0.02 -13.44 -4.01
C PHE A 165 -1.05 -13.50 -2.94
N TRP A 166 -2.29 -13.76 -3.37
CA TRP A 166 -3.40 -13.99 -2.47
C TRP A 166 -3.31 -15.39 -1.85
N ALA A 167 -3.12 -15.44 -0.54
CA ALA A 167 -3.18 -16.69 0.22
C ALA A 167 -4.63 -17.05 0.61
N ALA A 168 -5.47 -16.03 0.80
CA ALA A 168 -6.91 -16.20 0.92
C ALA A 168 -7.61 -14.95 0.38
N HIS A 169 -8.60 -15.16 -0.47
CA HIS A 169 -9.47 -14.12 -1.01
C HIS A 169 -10.69 -14.81 -1.63
N ARG A 170 -11.87 -14.18 -1.62
CA ARG A 170 -13.08 -14.77 -2.19
C ARG A 170 -12.91 -15.11 -3.68
N TYR A 171 -12.28 -14.20 -4.44
CA TYR A 171 -12.16 -14.29 -5.91
C TYR A 171 -10.75 -14.50 -6.47
N ARG A 172 -9.69 -14.32 -5.67
CA ARG A 172 -8.30 -14.27 -6.18
C ARG A 172 -7.51 -15.55 -5.95
N THR A 173 -8.18 -16.61 -5.49
CA THR A 173 -7.59 -17.92 -5.20
C THR A 173 -8.21 -19.04 -6.03
N GLY A 174 -8.62 -18.75 -7.26
CA GLY A 174 -9.13 -19.72 -8.24
C GLY A 174 -10.63 -19.73 -8.47
N ALA A 175 -11.42 -18.94 -7.73
CA ALA A 175 -12.86 -18.83 -7.97
C ALA A 175 -13.19 -17.99 -9.23
N ASP A 176 -12.43 -16.92 -9.46
CA ASP A 176 -12.56 -16.04 -10.62
C ASP A 176 -11.18 -15.80 -11.25
N VAL A 177 -10.21 -15.38 -10.43
CA VAL A 177 -8.82 -15.18 -10.83
C VAL A 177 -7.92 -16.27 -10.25
N SER A 178 -6.98 -16.75 -11.06
CA SER A 178 -5.97 -17.73 -10.65
C SER A 178 -5.10 -17.21 -9.49
N ALA A 179 -4.84 -18.09 -8.51
CA ALA A 179 -3.93 -17.80 -7.39
C ALA A 179 -2.48 -17.52 -7.83
N ALA A 180 -2.12 -17.87 -9.08
CA ALA A 180 -0.81 -17.62 -9.65
C ALA A 180 -0.62 -16.17 -10.13
N VAL A 181 -1.66 -15.35 -10.15
CA VAL A 181 -1.59 -13.94 -10.57
C VAL A 181 -1.32 -13.05 -9.34
N PRO A 182 -0.13 -12.43 -9.23
CA PRO A 182 0.17 -11.56 -8.10
C PRO A 182 -0.35 -10.14 -8.31
N TYR A 183 -0.58 -9.45 -7.20
CA TYR A 183 -0.70 -8.00 -7.14
C TYR A 183 0.70 -7.36 -7.14
N PHE A 184 0.95 -6.43 -8.06
CA PHE A 184 2.22 -5.72 -8.17
C PHE A 184 2.12 -4.28 -7.68
N VAL A 185 3.13 -3.85 -6.93
CA VAL A 185 3.42 -2.44 -6.67
C VAL A 185 4.77 -2.10 -7.27
N LEU A 186 4.77 -1.11 -8.16
CA LEU A 186 5.96 -0.46 -8.67
C LEU A 186 5.99 0.96 -8.12
N GLY A 187 6.97 1.23 -7.26
CA GLY A 187 7.12 2.53 -6.60
C GLY A 187 8.47 3.16 -6.92
N PHE A 188 8.47 4.49 -7.02
CA PHE A 188 9.70 5.28 -7.05
C PHE A 188 9.66 6.31 -5.93
N ARG A 189 10.71 6.35 -5.10
CA ARG A 189 10.86 7.38 -4.07
C ARG A 189 12.22 8.06 -4.21
N PHE A 190 12.29 9.30 -3.78
CA PHE A 190 13.53 10.03 -3.58
C PHE A 190 13.38 10.91 -2.33
N GLN A 191 14.50 11.38 -1.81
CA GLN A 191 14.59 12.34 -0.72
C GLN A 191 15.35 13.56 -1.23
N GLY A 192 15.09 14.72 -0.66
CA GLY A 192 15.78 15.95 -1.06
C GLY A 192 15.78 16.95 0.07
N GLU A 193 16.87 17.69 0.20
CA GLU A 193 16.93 18.84 1.10
C GLU A 193 16.59 20.11 0.33
N PHE A 194 15.64 20.88 0.87
CA PHE A 194 15.16 22.11 0.24
C PHE A 194 16.11 23.30 0.47
N LEU A 195 16.80 23.33 1.61
CA LEU A 195 17.75 24.37 2.00
C LEU A 195 19.15 23.77 2.13
N PRO A 196 20.19 24.36 1.50
CA PRO A 196 21.56 23.90 1.70
C PRO A 196 21.98 24.15 3.15
N ASN A 197 22.59 23.16 3.80
CA ASN A 197 23.13 23.27 5.15
C ASN A 197 24.01 24.54 5.28
N PRO A 198 23.69 25.50 6.18
CA PRO A 198 24.46 26.72 6.42
C PRO A 198 25.95 26.46 6.67
N ALA A 199 26.30 25.30 7.25
CA ALA A 199 27.69 24.93 7.50
C ALA A 199 28.51 24.69 6.20
N SER A 200 27.86 24.32 5.10
CA SER A 200 28.52 24.10 3.79
C SER A 200 28.88 25.40 3.06
N TRP A 201 28.42 26.55 3.55
CA TRP A 201 28.72 27.86 2.96
C TRP A 201 30.16 28.29 3.23
N HIS A 202 30.70 27.97 4.41
CA HIS A 202 32.06 28.34 4.79
C HIS A 202 33.13 27.45 4.13
N GLU A 203 32.80 26.22 3.76
CA GLU A 203 33.76 25.27 3.16
C GLU A 203 34.04 25.58 1.68
N LYS A 204 33.13 26.27 0.98
CA LYS A 204 33.31 26.67 -0.43
C LYS A 204 34.01 28.02 -0.62
N THR A 205 34.12 28.83 0.43
CA THR A 205 34.71 30.18 0.34
C THR A 205 36.20 30.23 0.66
N GLU A 206 36.80 29.18 1.22
CA GLU A 206 38.24 29.14 1.39
C GLU A 206 38.94 28.57 0.14
N PRO A 207 39.74 29.37 -0.60
CA PRO A 207 40.60 28.82 -1.62
C PRO A 207 41.57 27.85 -0.94
N LYS A 208 41.56 26.57 -1.34
CA LYS A 208 42.55 25.56 -0.92
C LYS A 208 43.95 26.15 -1.11
N ARG A 209 44.55 26.63 -0.02
CA ARG A 209 45.95 27.06 -0.01
C ARG A 209 46.79 25.87 -0.43
N LYS A 210 47.29 25.90 -1.68
CA LYS A 210 48.31 24.98 -2.18
C LYS A 210 49.48 25.04 -1.20
N ARG A 211 49.62 24.03 -0.35
CA ARG A 211 50.86 23.78 0.40
C ARG A 211 51.95 23.54 -0.62
N ARG A 212 52.77 24.57 -0.89
CA ARG A 212 54.06 24.43 -1.54
C ARG A 212 54.90 23.49 -0.67
N ARG A 213 55.21 22.30 -1.19
CA ARG A 213 56.31 21.49 -0.68
C ARG A 213 57.61 22.22 -1.06
N SER A 214 58.29 22.79 -0.08
CA SER A 214 59.70 23.17 -0.23
C SER A 214 60.54 21.90 -0.15
N ALA A 215 61.29 21.63 -1.22
CA ALA A 215 62.37 20.67 -1.21
C ALA A 215 63.62 21.36 -0.63
N ALA A 216 64.22 20.75 0.39
CA ALA A 216 65.63 20.76 0.73
C ALA A 216 65.84 19.67 1.79
#